data_AF-A0A2M8WQ25-F1
#
_entry.id   AF-A0A2M8WQ25-F1
#
_cell.length_a   1.000
_cell.length_b   1.000
_cell.length_c   1.000
_cell.angle_alpha   90.00
_cell.angle_beta   90.00
_cell.angle_gamma   90.00
#
_symmetry.space_group_name_H-M   'P 1'
#
loop_
_entity.id
_entity.type
_entity.pdbx_description
1 polymer ?
#
loop_
_entity_poly.entity_id
_entity_poly.type
_entity_poly.pdbx_seq_one_letter_code
_entity_poly.pdbx_strand_id
1 'polypeptide(L)'
;MTEITEIHNQIRYSVHPTAFVAALICAPLAVTALTFWTVLGLFALPFGILPYLVIGTPLLLWAVGHIKPRFGAYALLGLAGNFIMAAVIGIVTLANGNIDQANEAIVFFAGFGMIFAPLYGGTFGSLYASFHPNIRILRT
;
A
#
# COMPACT_ATOMS: atom_id res chain seq x y z
N MET A 1 25.72 -22.16 23.03
CA MET A 1 25.37 -21.88 21.62
C MET A 1 23.88 -21.55 21.56
N THR A 2 23.49 -20.47 22.24
CA THR A 2 22.09 -20.14 22.53
C THR A 2 21.84 -18.62 22.50
N GLU A 3 22.87 -17.80 22.69
CA GLU A 3 22.77 -16.32 22.58
C GLU A 3 22.67 -15.79 21.14
N ILE A 4 23.24 -16.50 20.14
CA ILE A 4 23.30 -15.98 18.76
C ILE A 4 21.93 -16.06 18.06
N THR A 5 20.99 -16.86 18.59
CA THR A 5 19.62 -16.97 18.05
C THR A 5 18.69 -15.88 18.57
N GLU A 6 19.05 -15.20 19.67
CA GLU A 6 18.17 -14.24 20.35
C GLU A 6 18.28 -12.81 19.75
N ILE A 7 19.44 -12.43 19.23
CA ILE A 7 19.68 -11.09 18.65
C ILE A 7 18.95 -10.88 17.32
N HIS A 8 18.61 -11.95 16.59
CA HIS A 8 17.87 -11.84 15.34
C HIS A 8 16.35 -11.61 15.57
N ASN A 9 15.89 -11.73 16.81
CA ASN A 9 14.48 -11.77 17.12
C ASN A 9 13.99 -10.40 17.64
N GLN A 10 13.01 -9.84 16.92
CA GLN A 10 12.04 -8.84 17.40
C GLN A 10 12.41 -7.34 17.31
N ILE A 11 12.75 -6.82 16.11
CA ILE A 11 12.18 -5.51 15.75
C ILE A 11 10.77 -5.76 15.18
N ARG A 12 9.88 -6.35 15.99
CA ARG A 12 8.45 -6.30 15.70
C ARG A 12 7.95 -4.97 16.22
N TYR A 13 7.70 -4.02 15.32
CA TYR A 13 6.95 -2.84 15.70
C TYR A 13 5.59 -3.31 16.22
N SER A 14 5.21 -2.89 17.42
CA SER A 14 3.90 -3.18 17.99
C SER A 14 2.85 -2.61 17.04
N VAL A 15 2.09 -3.47 16.36
CA VAL A 15 1.04 -3.00 15.46
C VAL A 15 -0.02 -2.30 16.30
N HIS A 16 -0.26 -1.02 16.05
CA HIS A 16 -1.29 -0.26 16.74
C HIS A 16 -2.57 -0.28 15.91
N PRO A 17 -3.60 -1.09 16.25
CA PRO A 17 -4.72 -1.37 15.34
C PRO A 17 -5.51 -0.12 14.97
N THR A 18 -5.72 0.79 15.91
CA THR A 18 -6.44 2.05 15.65
C THR A 18 -5.66 2.97 14.72
N ALA A 19 -4.32 3.04 14.85
CA ALA A 19 -3.47 3.83 13.95
C ALA A 19 -3.45 3.21 12.55
N PHE A 20 -3.47 1.88 12.47
CA PHE A 20 -3.57 1.14 11.21
C PHE A 20 -4.88 1.45 10.48
N VAL A 21 -6.03 1.25 11.12
CA VAL A 21 -7.34 1.50 10.51
C VAL A 21 -7.50 2.99 10.15
N ALA A 22 -7.09 3.90 11.03
CA ALA A 22 -7.12 5.33 10.73
C ALA A 22 -6.25 5.67 9.51
N ALA A 23 -5.02 5.16 9.43
CA ALA A 23 -4.16 5.38 8.27
C ALA A 23 -4.72 4.73 6.99
N LEU A 24 -5.36 3.56 7.10
CA LEU A 24 -5.96 2.83 5.99
C LEU A 24 -7.13 3.61 5.37
N ILE A 25 -7.96 4.25 6.19
CA ILE A 25 -9.08 5.06 5.70
C ILE A 25 -8.60 6.44 5.24
N CYS A 26 -7.73 7.09 6.02
CA CYS A 26 -7.29 8.45 5.73
C CYS A 26 -6.36 8.54 4.52
N ALA A 27 -5.62 7.49 4.16
CA ALA A 27 -4.70 7.56 3.02
C ALA A 27 -5.41 7.76 1.67
N PRO A 28 -6.41 6.93 1.27
CA PRO A 28 -7.19 7.18 0.05
C PRO A 28 -7.93 8.51 0.07
N LEU A 29 -8.48 8.91 1.22
CA LEU A 29 -9.18 10.19 1.38
C LEU A 29 -8.23 11.38 1.20
N ALA A 30 -7.06 11.35 1.81
CA ALA A 30 -6.05 12.40 1.68
C ALA A 30 -5.53 12.50 0.25
N VAL A 31 -5.19 11.37 -0.39
CA VAL A 31 -4.73 11.38 -1.78
C VAL A 31 -5.82 11.88 -2.71
N THR A 32 -7.07 11.49 -2.49
CA THR A 32 -8.20 11.98 -3.31
C THR A 32 -8.45 13.46 -3.06
N ALA A 33 -8.44 13.94 -1.82
CA ALA A 33 -8.53 15.36 -1.49
C ALA A 33 -7.37 16.20 -2.07
N LEU A 34 -6.22 15.59 -2.38
CA LEU A 34 -5.11 16.26 -3.05
C LEU A 34 -5.17 16.18 -4.59
N THR A 35 -5.93 15.23 -5.13
CA THR A 35 -5.97 14.94 -6.57
C THR A 35 -7.34 15.17 -7.22
N PHE A 36 -8.40 15.47 -6.45
CA PHE A 36 -9.79 15.56 -6.93
C PHE A 36 -10.01 16.62 -8.01
N TRP A 37 -9.12 17.62 -8.10
CA TRP A 37 -9.13 18.63 -9.15
C TRP A 37 -8.67 18.09 -10.51
N THR A 38 -8.14 16.87 -10.54
CA THR A 38 -7.81 16.13 -11.76
C THR A 38 -8.90 15.11 -12.10
N VAL A 39 -9.12 14.85 -13.38
CA VAL A 39 -10.03 13.78 -13.84
C VAL A 39 -9.65 12.43 -13.23
N LEU A 40 -8.35 12.12 -13.18
CA LEU A 40 -7.84 10.88 -12.60
C LEU A 40 -8.13 10.77 -11.10
N GLY A 41 -7.99 11.87 -10.36
CA GLY A 41 -8.23 11.89 -8.91
C GLY A 41 -9.71 11.75 -8.55
N LEU A 42 -10.62 12.26 -9.37
CA LEU A 42 -12.07 12.04 -9.19
C LEU A 42 -12.42 10.55 -9.19
N PHE A 43 -11.74 9.79 -10.05
CA PHE A 43 -11.89 8.35 -10.18
C PHE A 43 -11.04 7.55 -9.19
N ALA A 44 -10.25 8.22 -8.33
CA ALA A 44 -9.30 7.50 -7.49
C ALA A 44 -9.94 6.65 -6.39
N LEU A 45 -10.97 7.18 -5.74
CA LEU A 45 -11.74 6.42 -4.75
C LEU A 45 -12.48 5.23 -5.37
N PRO A 46 -13.39 5.41 -6.36
CA PRO A 46 -14.23 4.31 -6.84
C PRO A 46 -13.43 3.16 -7.45
N PHE A 47 -12.33 3.47 -8.15
CA PHE A 47 -11.51 2.44 -8.79
C PHE A 47 -10.35 1.94 -7.92
N GLY A 48 -9.76 2.81 -7.09
CA GLY A 48 -8.59 2.47 -6.29
C GLY A 48 -8.89 1.82 -4.94
N ILE A 49 -10.08 2.04 -4.36
CA ILE A 49 -10.38 1.58 -3.00
C ILE A 49 -10.43 0.06 -2.89
N LEU A 50 -11.03 -0.63 -3.86
CA LEU A 50 -11.18 -2.07 -3.84
C LEU A 50 -9.83 -2.80 -3.90
N PRO A 51 -8.94 -2.53 -4.87
CA PRO A 51 -7.61 -3.15 -4.87
C PRO A 51 -6.78 -2.74 -3.65
N TYR A 52 -6.91 -1.50 -3.17
CA TYR A 52 -6.22 -1.05 -1.97
C TYR A 52 -6.65 -1.79 -0.70
N LEU A 53 -7.95 -2.06 -0.51
CA LEU A 53 -8.43 -2.77 0.67
C LEU A 53 -8.19 -4.28 0.59
N VAL A 54 -8.40 -4.90 -0.56
CA VAL A 54 -8.26 -6.36 -0.71
C VAL A 54 -6.79 -6.78 -0.68
N ILE A 55 -5.93 -6.03 -1.38
CA ILE A 55 -4.53 -6.40 -1.59
C ILE A 55 -3.61 -5.54 -0.71
N GLY A 56 -3.88 -4.24 -0.65
CA GLY A 56 -3.10 -3.31 0.15
C GLY A 56 -3.19 -3.62 1.64
N THR A 57 -4.37 -3.96 2.18
CA THR A 57 -4.50 -4.26 3.62
C THR A 57 -3.55 -5.36 4.12
N PRO A 58 -3.53 -6.58 3.55
CA PRO A 58 -2.59 -7.62 4.02
C PRO A 58 -1.13 -7.23 3.80
N LEU A 59 -0.81 -6.57 2.68
CA LEU A 59 0.54 -6.11 2.38
C LEU A 59 1.03 -5.03 3.37
N LEU A 60 0.17 -4.06 3.70
CA LEU A 60 0.44 -2.98 4.65
C LEU A 60 0.48 -3.51 6.08
N LEU A 61 -0.37 -4.47 6.43
CA LEU A 61 -0.36 -5.13 7.74
C LEU A 61 0.96 -5.88 7.96
N TRP A 62 1.44 -6.57 6.94
CA TRP A 62 2.78 -7.15 6.96
C TRP A 62 3.85 -6.06 7.08
N ALA A 63 3.76 -4.99 6.28
CA ALA A 63 4.76 -3.92 6.27
C ALA A 63 4.89 -3.19 7.61
N VAL A 64 3.80 -2.92 8.33
CA VAL A 64 3.87 -2.25 9.65
C VAL A 64 4.58 -3.09 10.70
N GLY A 65 4.62 -4.42 10.55
CA GLY A 65 5.36 -5.31 11.44
C GLY A 65 6.86 -5.41 11.12
N HIS A 66 7.28 -5.06 9.90
CA HIS A 66 8.64 -5.37 9.39
C HIS A 66 9.42 -4.14 8.90
N ILE A 67 8.74 -3.05 8.55
CA ILE A 67 9.34 -1.89 7.88
C ILE A 67 8.97 -0.61 8.63
N LYS A 68 9.99 0.16 9.00
CA LYS A 68 9.82 1.46 9.66
C LYS A 68 8.89 2.37 8.82
N PRO A 69 7.78 2.87 9.38
CA PRO A 69 6.79 3.64 8.63
C PRO A 69 7.36 4.97 8.15
N ARG A 70 7.46 5.08 6.82
CA ARG A 70 7.96 6.25 6.08
C ARG A 70 7.34 6.27 4.68
N PHE A 71 7.15 7.46 4.12
CA PHE A 71 6.55 7.63 2.80
C PHE A 71 7.23 6.78 1.73
N GLY A 72 8.55 6.95 1.55
CA GLY A 72 9.27 6.32 0.43
C GLY A 72 9.23 4.79 0.44
N ALA A 73 9.42 4.15 1.60
CA ALA A 73 9.40 2.69 1.69
C ALA A 73 8.02 2.11 1.39
N TYR A 74 6.96 2.78 1.87
CA TYR A 74 5.59 2.33 1.63
C TYR A 74 5.08 2.69 0.23
N ALA A 75 5.60 3.77 -0.36
CA ALA A 75 5.35 4.08 -1.77
C ALA A 75 5.96 3.02 -2.69
N LEU A 76 7.20 2.60 -2.43
CA LEU A 76 7.84 1.50 -3.15
C LEU A 76 7.09 0.18 -2.96
N LEU A 77 6.62 -0.12 -1.75
CA LEU A 77 5.76 -1.28 -1.50
C LEU A 77 4.45 -1.22 -2.28
N GLY A 78 3.79 -0.06 -2.31
CA GLY A 78 2.57 0.14 -3.08
C GLY A 78 2.82 -0.09 -4.58
N LEU A 79 3.92 0.43 -5.11
CA LEU A 79 4.32 0.24 -6.49
C LEU A 79 4.69 -1.23 -6.79
N ALA A 80 5.43 -1.89 -5.91
CA ALA A 80 5.77 -3.30 -6.06
C ALA A 80 4.52 -4.19 -6.02
N GLY A 81 3.62 -3.94 -5.08
CA GLY A 81 2.32 -4.62 -4.98
C GLY A 81 1.47 -4.43 -6.25
N ASN A 82 1.51 -3.23 -6.84
CA ASN A 82 0.86 -2.95 -8.12
C ASN A 82 1.42 -3.82 -9.26
N PHE A 83 2.74 -3.90 -9.42
CA PHE A 83 3.35 -4.74 -10.44
C PHE A 83 3.10 -6.23 -10.24
N ILE A 84 3.17 -6.70 -8.99
CA ILE A 84 2.87 -8.11 -8.67
C ILE A 84 1.42 -8.42 -9.04
N MET A 85 0.47 -7.54 -8.70
CA MET A 85 -0.93 -7.77 -9.03
C MET A 85 -1.19 -7.73 -10.54
N ALA A 86 -0.58 -6.78 -11.26
CA ALA A 86 -0.66 -6.70 -12.71
C ALA A 86 -0.17 -8.00 -13.36
N ALA A 87 0.97 -8.52 -12.89
CA ALA A 87 1.52 -9.79 -13.37
C ALA A 87 0.61 -10.98 -13.04
N VAL A 88 0.11 -11.09 -11.81
CA VAL A 88 -0.77 -12.18 -11.39
C VAL A 88 -2.07 -12.19 -12.21
N ILE A 89 -2.76 -11.05 -12.31
CA ILE A 89 -4.00 -10.96 -13.09
C ILE A 89 -3.72 -11.23 -14.56
N GLY A 90 -2.66 -10.64 -15.13
CA GLY A 90 -2.28 -10.85 -16.52
C GLY A 90 -2.02 -12.33 -16.83
N ILE A 91 -1.25 -13.02 -15.99
CA ILE A 91 -0.96 -14.46 -16.17
C ILE A 91 -2.25 -15.29 -16.05
N VAL A 92 -3.09 -15.04 -15.05
CA VAL A 92 -4.33 -15.80 -14.83
C VAL A 92 -5.31 -15.61 -15.99
N THR A 93 -5.49 -14.38 -16.45
CA THR A 93 -6.41 -14.07 -17.57
C THR A 93 -5.91 -14.64 -18.89
N LEU A 94 -4.60 -14.56 -19.16
CA LEU A 94 -3.98 -15.21 -20.32
C LEU A 94 -4.09 -16.73 -20.26
N ALA A 95 -3.88 -17.35 -19.09
CA ALA A 95 -4.03 -18.79 -18.91
C ALA A 95 -5.47 -19.27 -19.17
N ASN A 96 -6.46 -18.41 -18.97
CA ASN A 96 -7.87 -18.67 -19.28
C ASN A 96 -8.26 -18.31 -20.73
N GLY A 97 -7.32 -17.86 -21.56
CA GLY A 97 -7.56 -17.47 -22.95
C GLY A 97 -8.19 -16.08 -23.14
N ASN A 98 -8.34 -15.29 -22.07
CA ASN A 98 -8.99 -13.98 -22.11
C ASN A 98 -7.96 -12.86 -22.32
N ILE A 99 -7.49 -12.70 -23.57
CA ILE A 99 -6.46 -11.73 -23.93
C ILE A 99 -6.93 -10.27 -23.69
N ASP A 100 -8.17 -9.96 -24.03
CA ASP A 100 -8.70 -8.59 -23.87
C ASP A 100 -8.73 -8.18 -22.39
N GLN A 101 -9.19 -9.08 -21.51
CA GLN A 101 -9.21 -8.85 -20.07
C GLN A 101 -7.80 -8.71 -19.48
N ALA A 102 -6.82 -9.46 -20.01
CA ALA A 102 -5.42 -9.32 -19.63
C ALA A 102 -4.88 -7.93 -20.00
N ASN A 103 -5.18 -7.46 -21.21
CA ASN A 103 -4.78 -6.14 -21.69
C ASN A 103 -5.43 -5.02 -20.87
N GLU A 104 -6.73 -5.11 -20.58
CA GLU A 104 -7.44 -4.14 -19.74
C GLU A 104 -6.83 -4.05 -18.34
N ALA A 105 -6.53 -5.19 -17.71
CA ALA A 105 -5.87 -5.22 -16.42
C ALA A 105 -4.50 -4.54 -16.48
N ILE A 106 -3.66 -4.90 -17.46
CA ILE A 106 -2.33 -4.30 -17.63
C ILE A 106 -2.44 -2.78 -17.80
N VAL A 107 -3.35 -2.29 -18.65
CA VAL A 107 -3.58 -0.85 -18.86
C VAL A 107 -4.04 -0.17 -17.56
N PHE A 108 -4.94 -0.79 -16.80
CA PHE A 108 -5.39 -0.26 -15.52
C PHE A 108 -4.23 -0.13 -14.50
N PHE A 109 -3.44 -1.19 -14.31
CA PHE A 109 -2.32 -1.16 -13.37
C PHE A 109 -1.14 -0.30 -13.86
N ALA A 110 -0.91 -0.20 -15.16
CA ALA A 110 0.16 0.62 -15.75
C ALA A 110 -0.19 2.11 -15.82
N GLY A 111 -1.45 2.45 -16.08
CA GLY A 111 -1.92 3.83 -16.13
C GLY A 111 -2.31 4.35 -14.76
N PHE A 112 -3.39 3.80 -14.20
CA PHE A 112 -3.95 4.25 -12.93
C PHE A 112 -3.10 3.79 -11.74
N GLY A 113 -2.76 2.50 -11.73
CA GLY A 113 -2.03 1.86 -10.64
C GLY A 113 -0.64 2.44 -10.37
N MET A 114 0.11 2.82 -11.41
CA MET A 114 1.46 3.38 -11.26
C MET A 114 1.51 4.69 -10.48
N ILE A 115 0.44 5.49 -10.52
CA ILE A 115 0.39 6.76 -9.81
C ILE A 115 -0.22 6.55 -8.42
N PHE A 116 -1.39 5.92 -8.35
CA PHE A 116 -2.16 5.89 -7.12
C PHE A 116 -1.69 4.83 -6.12
N ALA A 117 -1.13 3.70 -6.58
CA ALA A 117 -0.62 2.68 -5.67
C ALA A 117 0.55 3.19 -4.79
N PRO A 118 1.61 3.83 -5.34
CA PRO A 118 2.65 4.41 -4.50
C PRO A 118 2.15 5.59 -3.67
N LEU A 119 1.21 6.40 -4.17
CA LEU A 119 0.63 7.49 -3.37
C LEU A 119 -0.15 6.97 -2.17
N TYR A 120 -1.01 5.97 -2.36
CA TYR A 120 -1.80 5.36 -1.28
C TYR A 120 -0.88 4.67 -0.26
N GLY A 121 0.08 3.87 -0.73
CA GLY A 121 1.07 3.23 0.13
C GLY A 121 1.90 4.25 0.91
N GLY A 122 2.51 5.22 0.22
CA GLY A 122 3.35 6.24 0.85
C GLY A 122 2.58 7.10 1.85
N THR A 123 1.37 7.52 1.50
CA THR A 123 0.50 8.32 2.37
C THR A 123 0.09 7.53 3.60
N PHE A 124 -0.24 6.24 3.44
CA PHE A 124 -0.46 5.33 4.57
C PHE A 124 0.75 5.27 5.49
N GLY A 125 1.96 5.05 4.95
CA GLY A 125 3.19 4.98 5.75
C GLY A 125 3.48 6.26 6.53
N SER A 126 3.18 7.42 5.95
CA SER A 126 3.28 8.71 6.63
C SER A 126 2.23 8.89 7.72
N LEU A 127 0.97 8.59 7.45
CA LEU A 127 -0.13 8.73 8.40
C LEU A 127 0.00 7.74 9.56
N TYR A 128 0.38 6.49 9.29
CA TYR A 128 0.62 5.49 10.31
C TYR A 128 1.74 5.94 11.27
N ALA A 129 2.84 6.49 10.74
CA ALA A 129 3.90 7.06 11.59
C ALA A 129 3.40 8.22 12.46
N SER A 130 2.51 9.07 11.93
CA SER A 130 1.94 10.20 12.65
C SER A 130 0.93 9.79 13.73
N PHE A 131 0.12 8.76 13.47
CA PHE A 131 -0.88 8.24 14.39
C PHE A 131 -0.30 7.32 15.46
N HIS A 132 0.89 6.76 15.23
CA HIS A 132 1.49 5.85 16.19
C HIS A 132 2.19 6.63 17.33
N PRO A 133 1.68 6.54 18.59
CA PRO A 133 2.13 7.39 19.70
C PRO A 133 3.64 7.31 19.98
N ASN A 134 4.25 6.13 19.86
CA ASN A 134 5.66 5.92 20.18
C ASN A 134 6.62 6.33 19.04
N ILE A 135 6.13 6.41 17.80
CA ILE A 135 6.96 6.80 16.64
C ILE A 135 6.97 8.32 16.46
N ARG A 136 5.88 8.99 16.86
CA ARG A 136 5.73 10.44 16.78
C ARG A 136 6.79 11.20 17.58
N ILE A 137 7.22 10.67 18.71
CA ILE A 137 8.19 11.29 19.63
C ILE A 137 9.62 11.30 19.05
N LEU A 138 9.96 10.36 18.14
CA LEU A 138 11.28 10.24 17.52
C LEU A 138 11.45 11.08 16.24
N ARG A 139 10.45 11.91 15.90
CA ARG A 139 10.47 12.80 14.72
C ARG A 139 10.69 14.29 15.06
N THR A 140 10.65 14.65 16.34
CA THR A 140 11.04 15.96 16.88
C THR A 140 12.51 15.96 17.28
#